data_AF-A0AAU4PJU3-F1
#
_entry.id   AF-A0AAU4PJU3-F1
#
_cell.length_a   1.000
_cell.length_b   1.000
_cell.length_c   1.000
_cell.angle_alpha   90.00
_cell.angle_beta   90.00
_cell.angle_gamma   90.00
#
_symmetry.space_group_name_H-M   'P 1'
#
loop_
_entity.id
_entity.type
_entity.pdbx_description
1 polymer ?
#
loop_
_entity_poly.entity_id
_entity_poly.type
_entity_poly.pdbx_seq_one_letter_code
_entity_poly.pdbx_strand_id
1 'polypeptide(L)'
;MLTGTAGGFAGPLDDLLQEIFGGHRDIIGGDLDQEVTRQAQQARWGFSMQRSDWPLLEGRTRPLKTKEWGDLTVMDPDAGKEPRGRGFLVAERDWLRIDAGDALENAIVTLYAGDDPGVESGWVTVEEITVTSTTGFLALCDSGYEALRKVNLATAGAGPYLVRVHASDRSVDGRKPRFLIQVIPGERTGAELEPPRTTIEDSTGPLLVRTSFAHSDEWARLLQALEGGSDAYDSLAVIDDQAYAGFTADQIKARIGRHDEGRPDSRLVLIADERALASTELPLLAVNSLPDDNNEPFRITLAAAGSLIVNTELANTSLADWGHGAESDGVYREEHY
;
A
#
# COMPACT_ATOMS: atom_id res chain seq x y z
N MET A 1 21.82 -61.23 32.29
CA MET A 1 23.01 -60.36 32.28
C MET A 1 23.79 -60.72 31.02
N LEU A 2 23.82 -59.81 30.04
CA LEU A 2 24.39 -59.84 28.66
C LEU A 2 23.35 -59.19 27.71
N THR A 3 23.55 -57.91 27.36
CA THR A 3 24.13 -57.35 26.10
C THR A 3 23.13 -57.26 24.95
N GLY A 4 22.99 -56.06 24.38
CA GLY A 4 22.27 -55.81 23.13
C GLY A 4 22.29 -54.34 22.73
N THR A 5 23.32 -53.95 22.00
CA THR A 5 23.42 -52.72 21.20
C THR A 5 22.35 -52.65 20.10
N ALA A 6 21.77 -51.47 19.86
CA ALA A 6 21.20 -51.04 18.58
C ALA A 6 21.36 -49.51 18.54
N GLY A 7 21.91 -48.88 17.51
CA GLY A 7 21.77 -49.16 16.08
C GLY A 7 21.19 -47.89 15.47
N GLY A 8 21.89 -47.27 14.52
CA GLY A 8 21.68 -45.89 14.09
C GLY A 8 20.29 -45.58 13.50
N PHE A 9 19.83 -44.36 13.74
CA PHE A 9 18.76 -43.74 12.97
C PHE A 9 19.34 -43.19 11.66
N ALA A 10 19.36 -44.04 10.65
CA ALA A 10 19.33 -43.65 9.25
C ALA A 10 17.96 -44.09 8.72
N GLY A 11 16.97 -43.22 8.86
CA GLY A 11 15.64 -43.35 8.25
C GLY A 11 15.36 -42.10 7.40
N PRO A 12 14.72 -42.22 6.22
CA PRO A 12 14.40 -41.08 5.37
C PRO A 12 13.33 -40.20 6.02
N LEU A 13 13.36 -38.90 5.69
CA LEU A 13 12.49 -37.81 6.16
C LEU A 13 10.96 -38.08 6.09
N ASP A 14 10.52 -39.16 5.45
CA ASP A 14 9.10 -39.46 5.24
C ASP A 14 8.36 -39.85 6.53
N ASP A 15 9.05 -40.44 7.52
CA ASP A 15 8.41 -40.89 8.77
C ASP A 15 8.04 -39.73 9.69
N LEU A 16 8.79 -38.61 9.67
CA LEU A 16 8.50 -37.45 10.52
C LEU A 16 7.31 -36.63 9.99
N LEU A 17 7.03 -36.72 8.69
CA LEU A 17 5.89 -36.07 8.04
C LEU A 17 4.60 -36.88 8.20
N GLN A 18 4.67 -38.21 8.31
CA GLN A 18 3.49 -39.05 8.59
C GLN A 18 2.95 -38.89 10.01
N GLU A 19 3.82 -38.65 10.99
CA GLU A 19 3.38 -38.57 12.40
C GLU A 19 2.66 -37.26 12.73
N ILE A 20 2.94 -36.17 12.00
CA ILE A 20 2.28 -34.86 12.19
C ILE A 20 0.92 -34.81 11.45
N PHE A 21 0.82 -35.43 10.28
CA PHE A 21 -0.34 -35.32 9.39
C PHE A 21 -1.06 -36.65 9.26
N GLY A 22 -1.64 -37.10 10.37
CA GLY A 22 -2.58 -38.21 10.42
C GLY A 22 -3.80 -37.95 9.53
N GLY A 23 -3.70 -38.42 8.28
CA GLY A 23 -4.79 -38.87 7.43
C GLY A 23 -5.96 -37.91 7.23
N HIS A 24 -5.80 -36.90 6.37
CA HIS A 24 -6.87 -36.37 5.50
C HIS A 24 -6.20 -35.60 4.34
N ARG A 25 -5.55 -36.35 3.45
CA ARG A 25 -5.21 -35.87 2.10
C ARG A 25 -6.35 -36.28 1.19
N ASP A 26 -7.41 -35.49 1.18
CA ASP A 26 -8.33 -35.39 0.06
C ASP A 26 -9.22 -34.18 0.33
N ILE A 27 -9.25 -33.25 -0.64
CA ILE A 27 -9.91 -31.94 -0.63
C ILE A 27 -9.00 -30.83 -0.05
N ILE A 28 -8.71 -29.81 -0.86
CA ILE A 28 -7.75 -28.68 -0.67
C ILE A 28 -6.28 -29.00 -1.03
N GLY A 29 -6.03 -29.50 -2.25
CA GLY A 29 -4.68 -29.71 -2.80
C GLY A 29 -4.28 -28.60 -3.76
N GLY A 30 -3.38 -27.71 -3.33
CA GLY A 30 -2.77 -26.67 -4.18
C GLY A 30 -2.16 -25.53 -3.35
N ASP A 31 -3.00 -24.87 -2.55
CA ASP A 31 -2.64 -23.67 -1.78
C ASP A 31 -1.80 -24.01 -0.53
N LEU A 32 -2.15 -25.11 0.14
CA LEU A 32 -1.41 -25.64 1.30
C LEU A 32 0.00 -26.13 0.93
N ASP A 33 0.18 -26.74 -0.24
CA ASP A 33 1.49 -27.24 -0.67
C ASP A 33 2.45 -26.10 -1.04
N GLN A 34 1.94 -24.99 -1.60
CA GLN A 34 2.73 -23.78 -1.86
C GLN A 34 3.14 -23.08 -0.57
N GLU A 35 2.20 -22.92 0.37
CA GLU A 35 2.48 -22.29 1.66
C GLU A 35 3.47 -23.11 2.51
N VAL A 36 3.33 -24.44 2.51
CA VAL A 36 4.28 -25.35 3.21
C VAL A 36 5.67 -25.31 2.56
N THR A 37 5.74 -25.25 1.22
CA THR A 37 7.02 -25.13 0.50
C THR A 37 7.70 -23.79 0.80
N ARG A 38 6.91 -22.71 0.86
CA ARG A 38 7.37 -21.36 1.18
C ARG A 38 7.90 -21.24 2.60
N GLN A 39 7.16 -21.76 3.59
CA GLN A 39 7.59 -21.80 4.99
C GLN A 39 8.86 -22.65 5.18
N ALA A 40 8.98 -23.76 4.45
CA ALA A 40 10.18 -24.59 4.48
C ALA A 40 11.39 -23.89 3.84
N GLN A 41 11.19 -23.13 2.75
CA GLN A 41 12.22 -22.29 2.14
C GLN A 41 12.65 -21.17 3.08
N GLN A 42 11.70 -20.46 3.70
CA GLN A 42 11.96 -19.40 4.67
C GLN A 42 12.73 -19.91 5.89
N ALA A 43 12.31 -21.03 6.48
CA ALA A 43 13.02 -21.64 7.60
C ALA A 43 14.44 -22.07 7.22
N ARG A 44 14.61 -22.71 6.06
CA ARG A 44 15.93 -23.11 5.54
C ARG A 44 16.84 -21.89 5.26
N TRP A 45 16.24 -20.78 4.85
CA TRP A 45 16.93 -19.56 4.51
C TRP A 45 17.33 -18.74 5.76
N GLY A 46 16.43 -18.58 6.73
CA GLY A 46 16.74 -17.96 8.03
C GLY A 46 17.87 -18.70 8.77
N PHE A 47 17.85 -20.03 8.78
CA PHE A 47 18.93 -20.85 9.33
C PHE A 47 20.28 -20.66 8.59
N SER A 48 20.25 -20.41 7.28
CA SER A 48 21.46 -20.14 6.49
C SER A 48 22.03 -18.74 6.76
N MET A 49 21.16 -17.75 7.00
CA MET A 49 21.57 -16.37 7.25
C MET A 49 22.14 -16.14 8.64
N GLN A 50 21.56 -16.73 9.68
CA GLN A 50 22.06 -16.60 11.07
C GLN A 50 23.51 -17.10 11.25
N ARG A 51 24.05 -17.86 10.29
CA ARG A 51 25.44 -18.36 10.29
C ARG A 51 26.33 -17.68 9.24
N SER A 52 25.85 -16.65 8.56
CA SER A 52 26.53 -16.05 7.43
C SER A 52 27.29 -14.77 7.82
N ASP A 53 28.59 -14.70 7.49
CA ASP A 53 29.44 -13.52 7.68
C ASP A 53 29.27 -12.50 6.53
N TRP A 54 28.05 -12.04 6.29
CA TRP A 54 27.82 -11.05 5.22
C TRP A 54 28.39 -9.70 5.61
N PRO A 55 29.13 -9.02 4.71
CA PRO A 55 29.61 -7.68 5.00
C PRO A 55 28.43 -6.73 5.22
N LEU A 56 28.62 -5.75 6.09
CA LEU A 56 27.65 -4.68 6.29
C LEU A 56 27.52 -3.84 5.02
N LEU A 57 26.34 -3.27 4.81
CA LEU A 57 26.13 -2.29 3.76
C LEU A 57 26.94 -1.02 4.08
N GLU A 58 27.91 -0.71 3.22
CA GLU A 58 28.71 0.50 3.32
C GLU A 58 28.44 1.42 2.12
N GLY A 59 27.93 2.62 2.39
CA GLY A 59 27.66 3.61 1.37
C GLY A 59 26.68 3.11 0.29
N ARG A 60 26.97 3.43 -0.97
CA ARG A 60 26.09 3.14 -2.11
C ARG A 60 26.58 1.93 -2.90
N THR A 61 25.69 0.97 -3.15
CA THR A 61 26.02 -0.16 -4.02
C THR A 61 25.96 0.23 -5.49
N ARG A 62 26.59 -0.58 -6.35
CA ARG A 62 26.27 -0.56 -7.78
C ARG A 62 24.82 -1.05 -7.99
N PRO A 63 24.08 -0.50 -8.99
CA PRO A 63 22.77 -1.00 -9.33
C PRO A 63 22.82 -2.50 -9.67
N LEU A 64 21.85 -3.25 -9.17
CA LEU A 64 21.67 -4.67 -9.45
C LEU A 64 20.35 -4.86 -10.20
N LYS A 65 20.32 -5.77 -11.18
CA LYS A 65 19.11 -6.16 -11.88
C LYS A 65 18.54 -7.39 -11.20
N THR A 66 17.24 -7.41 -10.89
CA THR A 66 16.58 -8.62 -10.39
C THR A 66 16.59 -9.71 -11.46
N LYS A 67 16.54 -10.97 -11.02
CA LYS A 67 16.46 -12.13 -11.95
C LYS A 67 15.04 -12.32 -12.45
N GLU A 68 14.09 -12.20 -11.53
CA GLU A 68 12.67 -12.35 -11.78
C GLU A 68 11.96 -11.04 -11.42
N TRP A 69 10.79 -10.84 -12.01
CA TRP A 69 9.89 -9.76 -11.67
C TRP A 69 9.07 -10.16 -10.45
N GLY A 70 8.77 -9.18 -9.60
CA GLY A 70 7.97 -9.35 -8.40
C GLY A 70 8.42 -8.42 -7.29
N ASP A 71 7.64 -8.39 -6.22
CA ASP A 71 7.89 -7.57 -5.05
C ASP A 71 9.25 -7.84 -4.43
N LEU A 72 9.80 -6.79 -3.85
CA LEU A 72 11.04 -6.86 -3.09
C LEU A 72 10.70 -6.96 -1.61
N THR A 73 11.51 -7.72 -0.88
CA THR A 73 11.30 -7.89 0.56
C THR A 73 12.56 -7.49 1.32
N VAL A 74 12.43 -6.73 2.40
CA VAL A 74 13.49 -6.60 3.41
C VAL A 74 13.05 -7.38 4.64
N MET A 75 13.83 -8.37 5.05
CA MET A 75 13.44 -9.26 6.14
C MET A 75 14.59 -9.59 7.08
N ASP A 76 14.24 -9.75 8.36
CA ASP A 76 15.08 -10.40 9.35
C ASP A 76 15.04 -11.94 9.14
N PRO A 77 16.14 -12.67 9.39
CA PRO A 77 16.13 -14.13 9.40
C PRO A 77 15.05 -14.78 10.27
N ASP A 78 14.67 -14.11 11.36
CA ASP A 78 13.61 -14.57 12.28
C ASP A 78 12.25 -13.92 11.97
N ALA A 79 12.08 -13.33 10.78
CA ALA A 79 10.86 -12.67 10.39
C ALA A 79 9.65 -13.60 10.50
N GLY A 80 8.61 -13.10 11.16
CA GLY A 80 7.44 -13.89 11.52
C GLY A 80 6.40 -13.95 10.41
N LYS A 81 5.40 -13.07 10.53
CA LYS A 81 4.26 -13.04 9.61
C LYS A 81 4.55 -12.09 8.46
N GLU A 82 4.12 -12.49 7.27
CA GLU A 82 4.14 -11.61 6.11
C GLU A 82 3.26 -10.37 6.34
N PRO A 83 3.70 -9.19 5.89
CA PRO A 83 2.92 -7.97 6.01
C PRO A 83 1.57 -8.09 5.30
N ARG A 84 0.49 -7.79 6.03
CA ARG A 84 -0.87 -7.76 5.49
C ARG A 84 -1.26 -6.32 5.20
N GLY A 85 -1.51 -6.02 3.94
CA GLY A 85 -1.90 -4.68 3.51
C GLY A 85 -1.69 -4.49 2.01
N ARG A 86 -2.17 -3.35 1.51
CA ARG A 86 -1.89 -2.84 0.17
C ARG A 86 -1.21 -1.49 0.31
N GLY A 87 -0.36 -1.13 -0.65
CA GLY A 87 0.45 0.08 -0.62
C GLY A 87 1.87 -0.19 -1.08
N PHE A 88 2.60 0.89 -1.36
CA PHE A 88 3.96 0.81 -1.88
C PHE A 88 4.92 0.15 -0.87
N LEU A 89 4.86 0.58 0.39
CA LEU A 89 5.59 -0.04 1.50
C LEU A 89 4.62 -0.60 2.54
N VAL A 90 4.75 -1.89 2.86
CA VAL A 90 3.96 -2.54 3.91
C VAL A 90 4.90 -3.32 4.81
N ALA A 91 4.95 -2.99 6.10
CA ALA A 91 5.79 -3.68 7.06
C ALA A 91 4.96 -4.33 8.19
N GLU A 92 5.42 -5.49 8.62
CA GLU A 92 5.04 -6.16 9.85
C GLU A 92 6.33 -6.37 10.64
N ARG A 93 6.50 -5.67 11.76
CA ARG A 93 7.67 -5.67 12.67
C ARG A 93 9.06 -5.90 12.03
N ASP A 94 9.38 -7.13 11.65
CA ASP A 94 10.67 -7.64 11.15
C ASP A 94 10.68 -7.99 9.65
N TRP A 95 9.61 -7.65 8.94
CA TRP A 95 9.39 -7.93 7.52
C TRP A 95 8.80 -6.70 6.83
N LEU A 96 9.40 -6.28 5.72
CA LEU A 96 8.94 -5.21 4.85
C LEU A 96 8.75 -5.75 3.44
N ARG A 97 7.58 -5.53 2.85
CA ARG A 97 7.30 -5.73 1.42
C ARG A 97 7.31 -4.38 0.70
N ILE A 98 7.99 -4.34 -0.44
CA ILE A 98 8.08 -3.20 -1.35
C ILE A 98 7.42 -3.64 -2.65
N ASP A 99 6.29 -3.01 -2.98
CA ASP A 99 5.56 -3.30 -4.20
C ASP A 99 6.38 -2.87 -5.43
N ALA A 100 6.61 -3.82 -6.35
CA ALA A 100 7.37 -3.57 -7.56
C ALA A 100 6.56 -2.85 -8.66
N GLY A 101 5.22 -2.84 -8.54
CA GLY A 101 4.27 -2.35 -9.55
C GLY A 101 4.15 -3.30 -10.75
N ASP A 102 3.30 -2.92 -11.71
CA ASP A 102 2.84 -3.80 -12.80
C ASP A 102 3.80 -3.89 -14.01
N ALA A 103 4.89 -3.14 -14.02
CA ALA A 103 5.83 -3.19 -15.13
C ALA A 103 6.51 -4.56 -15.18
N LEU A 104 6.21 -5.36 -16.22
CA LEU A 104 6.72 -6.73 -16.45
C LEU A 104 8.23 -6.83 -16.76
N GLU A 105 9.00 -5.82 -16.35
CA GLU A 105 10.44 -5.72 -16.54
C GLU A 105 11.16 -5.93 -15.21
N ASN A 106 12.30 -6.61 -15.24
CA ASN A 106 13.11 -6.82 -14.06
C ASN A 106 13.61 -5.49 -13.48
N ALA A 107 13.37 -5.30 -12.18
CA ALA A 107 13.73 -4.11 -11.46
C ALA A 107 15.25 -3.87 -11.40
N ILE A 108 15.62 -2.60 -11.30
CA ILE A 108 16.98 -2.15 -11.02
C ILE A 108 17.00 -1.60 -9.60
N VAL A 109 17.75 -2.25 -8.70
CA VAL A 109 17.80 -1.90 -7.28
C VAL A 109 19.18 -1.38 -6.90
N THR A 110 19.20 -0.30 -6.14
CA THR A 110 20.41 0.26 -5.52
C THR A 110 20.20 0.32 -4.01
N LEU A 111 21.15 -0.20 -3.25
CA LEU A 111 21.15 -0.13 -1.78
C LEU A 111 22.03 1.03 -1.33
N TYR A 112 21.62 1.72 -0.27
CA TYR A 112 22.36 2.84 0.30
C TYR A 112 22.31 2.85 1.83
N ALA A 113 23.48 2.95 2.47
CA ALA A 113 23.61 3.26 3.89
C ALA A 113 24.23 4.67 4.05
N GLY A 114 23.48 5.60 4.65
CA GLY A 114 23.87 7.00 4.83
C GLY A 114 22.66 7.91 5.09
N ASP A 115 22.89 9.20 5.31
CA ASP A 115 21.84 10.16 5.72
C ASP A 115 21.06 10.77 4.54
N ASP A 116 21.74 11.05 3.43
CA ASP A 116 21.13 11.63 2.23
C ASP A 116 21.82 11.07 0.96
N PRO A 117 21.10 10.37 0.07
CA PRO A 117 21.66 9.89 -1.19
C PRO A 117 21.98 11.01 -2.20
N GLY A 118 21.61 12.26 -1.88
CA GLY A 118 21.72 13.44 -2.74
C GLY A 118 20.49 13.61 -3.63
N VAL A 119 20.36 14.80 -4.24
CA VAL A 119 19.25 15.13 -5.14
C VAL A 119 19.43 14.37 -6.47
N GLU A 120 18.94 13.13 -6.54
CA GLU A 120 18.67 12.48 -7.81
C GLU A 120 17.30 12.94 -8.32
N SER A 121 17.31 13.71 -9.41
CA SER A 121 16.09 14.11 -10.11
C SER A 121 15.46 12.91 -10.82
N GLY A 122 14.13 12.75 -10.71
CA GLY A 122 13.36 11.76 -11.50
C GLY A 122 12.75 10.61 -10.70
N TRP A 123 12.82 10.64 -9.37
CA TRP A 123 12.00 9.76 -8.53
C TRP A 123 10.54 10.20 -8.57
N VAL A 124 9.62 9.25 -8.73
CA VAL A 124 8.18 9.49 -8.79
C VAL A 124 7.55 9.30 -7.41
N THR A 125 8.02 8.32 -6.66
CA THR A 125 7.52 7.97 -5.33
C THR A 125 8.69 7.91 -4.35
N VAL A 126 8.52 8.48 -3.16
CA VAL A 126 9.47 8.35 -2.05
C VAL A 126 8.67 8.11 -0.79
N GLU A 127 8.84 6.95 -0.18
CA GLU A 127 8.19 6.59 1.08
C GLU A 127 9.20 6.07 2.10
N GLU A 128 8.85 6.14 3.38
CA GLU A 128 9.66 5.63 4.46
C GLU A 128 8.81 4.77 5.39
N ILE A 129 9.41 3.71 5.93
CA ILE A 129 8.77 2.83 6.88
C ILE A 129 9.81 2.27 7.85
N THR A 130 9.39 1.98 9.08
CA THR A 130 10.27 1.38 10.09
C THR A 130 10.18 -0.14 10.02
N VAL A 131 11.33 -0.80 10.00
CA VAL A 131 11.49 -2.24 10.22
C VAL A 131 12.41 -2.46 11.41
N THR A 132 12.13 -3.49 12.22
CA THR A 132 12.94 -3.85 13.38
C THR A 132 13.72 -5.11 13.07
N SER A 133 15.05 -5.05 13.11
CA SER A 133 15.88 -6.24 13.12
C SER A 133 15.97 -6.79 14.54
N THR A 134 15.55 -8.03 14.73
CA THR A 134 15.66 -8.76 16.00
C THR A 134 17.01 -9.45 16.14
N THR A 135 17.61 -9.87 15.02
CA THR A 135 18.88 -10.62 15.01
C THR A 135 20.10 -9.73 14.74
N GLY A 136 19.89 -8.47 14.37
CA GLY A 136 20.94 -7.61 13.83
C GLY A 136 21.36 -8.00 12.41
N PHE A 137 20.43 -8.64 11.69
CA PHE A 137 20.58 -9.03 10.31
C PHE A 137 19.33 -8.67 9.52
N LEU A 138 19.51 -7.98 8.41
CA LEU A 138 18.44 -7.67 7.45
C LEU A 138 18.94 -7.94 6.04
N ALA A 139 18.11 -8.56 5.23
CA ALA A 139 18.45 -8.86 3.84
C ALA A 139 17.37 -8.39 2.88
N LEU A 140 17.81 -7.91 1.72
CA LEU A 140 16.93 -7.64 0.58
C LEU A 140 16.77 -8.90 -0.27
N CYS A 141 15.53 -9.29 -0.51
CA CYS A 141 15.12 -10.47 -1.25
C CYS A 141 14.24 -10.12 -2.43
N ASP A 142 14.18 -11.04 -3.40
CA ASP A 142 13.10 -11.09 -4.38
C ASP A 142 11.84 -11.78 -3.82
N SER A 143 10.82 -11.90 -4.68
CA SER A 143 9.54 -12.56 -4.41
C SER A 143 9.67 -14.06 -4.08
N GLY A 144 10.80 -14.69 -4.45
CA GLY A 144 11.14 -16.06 -4.08
C GLY A 144 11.87 -16.17 -2.74
N TYR A 145 12.02 -15.07 -2.01
CA TYR A 145 12.81 -14.96 -0.78
C TYR A 145 14.28 -15.31 -0.97
N GLU A 146 14.82 -15.19 -2.19
CA GLU A 146 16.26 -15.28 -2.42
C GLU A 146 16.91 -13.92 -2.21
N ALA A 147 18.02 -13.88 -1.48
CA ALA A 147 18.74 -12.63 -1.29
C ALA A 147 19.30 -12.11 -2.61
N LEU A 148 18.93 -10.90 -2.97
CA LEU A 148 19.40 -10.21 -4.16
C LEU A 148 20.90 -9.88 -4.08
N ARG A 149 21.41 -9.73 -2.86
CA ARG A 149 22.82 -9.50 -2.58
C ARG A 149 23.19 -10.03 -1.21
N LYS A 150 24.38 -10.63 -1.11
CA LYS A 150 24.98 -11.06 0.15
C LYS A 150 25.58 -9.88 0.92
N VAL A 151 24.71 -9.01 1.44
CA VAL A 151 25.06 -7.84 2.26
C VAL A 151 24.06 -7.72 3.41
N ASN A 152 24.54 -7.43 4.61
CA ASN A 152 23.68 -7.20 5.76
C ASN A 152 23.28 -5.72 5.81
N LEU A 153 21.97 -5.45 5.78
CA LEU A 153 21.40 -4.11 5.85
C LEU A 153 21.32 -3.56 7.28
N ALA A 154 21.41 -4.40 8.31
CA ALA A 154 21.37 -4.00 9.71
C ALA A 154 22.73 -3.43 10.16
N THR A 155 23.09 -2.25 9.67
CA THR A 155 24.41 -1.63 9.85
C THR A 155 24.78 -1.26 11.29
N ALA A 156 23.81 -1.22 12.20
CA ALA A 156 23.98 -0.92 13.62
C ALA A 156 23.63 -2.10 14.56
N GLY A 157 23.48 -3.32 14.02
CA GLY A 157 23.06 -4.50 14.78
C GLY A 157 21.55 -4.56 15.02
N ALA A 158 21.11 -5.24 16.08
CA ALA A 158 19.69 -5.39 16.37
C ALA A 158 19.07 -4.06 16.79
N GLY A 159 17.87 -3.78 16.32
CA GLY A 159 17.17 -2.53 16.57
C GLY A 159 16.31 -2.06 15.40
N PRO A 160 15.66 -0.90 15.57
CA PRO A 160 14.84 -0.29 14.53
C PRO A 160 15.71 0.32 13.43
N TYR A 161 15.20 0.27 12.21
CA TYR A 161 15.75 0.88 11.01
C TYR A 161 14.65 1.59 10.25
N LEU A 162 14.88 2.85 9.90
CA LEU A 162 14.08 3.55 8.91
C LEU A 162 14.55 3.11 7.51
N VAL A 163 13.64 2.54 6.74
CA VAL A 163 13.87 2.19 5.34
C VAL A 163 13.17 3.23 4.48
N ARG A 164 13.95 4.02 3.75
CA ARG A 164 13.45 4.98 2.75
C ARG A 164 13.58 4.35 1.37
N VAL A 165 12.51 4.32 0.60
CA VAL A 165 12.52 3.77 -0.76
C VAL A 165 12.12 4.86 -1.74
N HIS A 166 13.04 5.18 -2.65
CA HIS A 166 12.74 5.99 -3.82
C HIS A 166 12.45 5.08 -5.01
N ALA A 167 11.33 5.30 -5.68
CA ALA A 167 10.90 4.52 -6.82
C ALA A 167 10.57 5.36 -8.04
N SER A 168 10.84 4.82 -9.23
CA SER A 168 10.39 5.35 -10.52
C SER A 168 10.00 4.23 -11.47
N ASP A 169 9.16 4.55 -12.45
CA ASP A 169 8.82 3.69 -13.58
C ASP A 169 8.20 2.33 -13.19
N ARG A 170 7.59 2.20 -11.99
CA ARG A 170 6.99 0.95 -11.48
C ARG A 170 5.79 0.45 -12.29
N SER A 171 5.07 1.35 -12.95
CA SER A 171 3.85 1.06 -13.71
C SER A 171 3.90 1.63 -15.13
N VAL A 172 5.11 1.80 -15.69
CA VAL A 172 5.30 2.33 -17.04
C VAL A 172 5.75 1.21 -17.97
N ASP A 173 4.89 0.84 -18.92
CA ASP A 173 5.18 -0.21 -19.90
C ASP A 173 6.49 0.04 -20.66
N GLY A 174 7.30 -1.03 -20.79
CA GLY A 174 8.58 -1.00 -21.48
C GLY A 174 9.69 -0.23 -20.75
N ARG A 175 9.43 0.26 -19.53
CA ARG A 175 10.47 0.79 -18.64
C ARG A 175 10.72 -0.17 -17.49
N LYS A 176 11.95 -0.10 -16.98
CA LYS A 176 12.38 -0.92 -15.84
C LYS A 176 12.08 -0.16 -14.56
N PRO A 177 11.36 -0.77 -13.60
CA PRO A 177 11.23 -0.23 -12.26
C PRO A 177 12.61 0.05 -11.67
N ARG A 178 12.78 1.22 -11.06
CA ARG A 178 14.03 1.61 -10.41
C ARG A 178 13.77 1.87 -8.95
N PHE A 179 14.62 1.31 -8.09
CA PHE A 179 14.56 1.46 -6.66
C PHE A 179 15.91 1.94 -6.11
N LEU A 180 15.86 2.95 -5.25
CA LEU A 180 16.92 3.28 -4.33
C LEU A 180 16.40 3.04 -2.91
N ILE A 181 16.91 1.98 -2.28
CA ILE A 181 16.55 1.58 -0.92
C ILE A 181 17.64 2.06 0.02
N GLN A 182 17.30 3.06 0.82
CA GLN A 182 18.15 3.64 1.84
C GLN A 182 17.80 3.05 3.21
N VAL A 183 18.80 2.63 3.97
CA VAL A 183 18.65 2.02 5.29
C VAL A 183 19.37 2.88 6.33
N ILE A 184 18.62 3.36 7.31
CA ILE A 184 19.08 4.32 8.32
C ILE A 184 18.85 3.70 9.71
N PRO A 185 19.90 3.51 10.53
CA PRO A 185 19.75 3.05 11.91
C PRO A 185 18.88 3.98 12.76
N GLY A 186 18.00 3.39 13.56
CA GLY A 186 17.12 4.09 14.48
C GLY A 186 15.69 4.19 14.00
N GLU A 187 14.83 4.67 14.89
CA GLU A 187 13.49 5.11 14.53
C GLU A 187 13.56 6.54 14.00
N ARG A 188 12.56 6.89 13.19
CA ARG A 188 12.31 8.24 12.70
C ARG A 188 12.51 9.26 13.82
N THR A 189 13.64 9.96 13.84
CA THR A 189 13.93 11.00 14.82
C THR A 189 13.65 12.35 14.17
N GLY A 190 12.43 12.86 14.37
CA GLY A 190 12.10 14.26 14.10
C GLY A 190 12.02 14.69 12.64
N ALA A 191 10.89 14.36 12.00
CA ALA A 191 10.14 15.20 11.07
C ALA A 191 8.93 14.36 10.70
N GLU A 192 7.72 14.74 11.06
CA GLU A 192 6.48 14.10 10.63
C GLU A 192 6.51 13.90 9.10
N LEU A 193 6.55 12.64 8.61
CA LEU A 193 6.18 12.39 7.21
C LEU A 193 4.67 12.54 7.20
N GLU A 194 4.16 13.28 6.23
CA GLU A 194 2.74 13.23 5.87
C GLU A 194 2.32 11.75 5.79
N PRO A 195 1.16 11.37 6.35
CA PRO A 195 0.62 10.02 6.22
C PRO A 195 0.65 9.58 4.74
N PRO A 196 0.73 8.26 4.46
CA PRO A 196 0.72 7.76 3.08
C PRO A 196 -0.37 8.49 2.32
N ARG A 197 0.02 9.18 1.24
CA ARG A 197 -0.90 10.01 0.50
C ARG A 197 -1.94 9.08 -0.10
N THR A 198 -3.15 9.12 0.43
CA THR A 198 -4.27 8.44 -0.19
C THR A 198 -4.46 9.07 -1.56
N THR A 199 -4.17 8.33 -2.62
CA THR A 199 -4.32 8.77 -4.01
C THR A 199 -5.70 8.36 -4.54
N ILE A 200 -6.17 9.02 -5.59
CA ILE A 200 -7.41 8.65 -6.28
C ILE A 200 -7.25 7.27 -6.93
N GLU A 201 -6.07 7.01 -7.48
CA GLU A 201 -5.71 5.81 -8.22
C GLU A 201 -5.80 4.54 -7.36
N ASP A 202 -5.45 4.64 -6.07
CA ASP A 202 -5.38 3.50 -5.14
C ASP A 202 -6.62 3.37 -4.23
N SER A 203 -7.61 4.26 -4.38
CA SER A 203 -8.78 4.33 -3.50
C SER A 203 -9.99 3.60 -4.05
N THR A 204 -10.79 3.04 -3.15
CA THR A 204 -12.04 2.33 -3.46
C THR A 204 -13.21 2.92 -2.68
N GLY A 205 -14.42 2.85 -3.24
CA GLY A 205 -15.62 3.37 -2.58
C GLY A 205 -15.84 4.88 -2.85
N PRO A 206 -16.76 5.53 -2.13
CA PRO A 206 -17.02 6.96 -2.32
C PRO A 206 -15.79 7.78 -1.91
N LEU A 207 -15.45 8.80 -2.71
CA LEU A 207 -14.27 9.66 -2.46
C LEU A 207 -14.69 11.07 -2.08
N LEU A 208 -13.92 11.70 -1.18
CA LEU A 208 -13.87 13.14 -1.01
C LEU A 208 -12.50 13.66 -1.45
N VAL A 209 -12.46 14.43 -2.54
CA VAL A 209 -11.21 14.93 -3.10
C VAL A 209 -11.09 16.43 -2.91
N ARG A 210 -10.01 16.88 -2.28
CA ARG A 210 -9.66 18.29 -2.21
C ARG A 210 -8.95 18.74 -3.48
N THR A 211 -9.48 19.77 -4.15
CA THR A 211 -8.83 20.37 -5.33
C THR A 211 -8.48 21.84 -5.12
N SER A 212 -8.98 22.48 -4.06
CA SER A 212 -8.56 23.84 -3.67
C SER A 212 -7.85 23.85 -2.32
N PHE A 213 -6.71 24.55 -2.30
CA PHE A 213 -5.85 24.70 -1.12
C PHE A 213 -5.81 26.16 -0.62
N ALA A 214 -6.68 27.03 -1.14
CA ALA A 214 -6.73 28.45 -0.76
C ALA A 214 -7.36 28.68 0.63
N HIS A 215 -8.14 27.72 1.12
CA HIS A 215 -9.01 27.84 2.30
C HIS A 215 -8.78 26.66 3.26
N SER A 216 -7.64 26.66 3.96
CA SER A 216 -7.23 25.54 4.83
C SER A 216 -8.05 25.42 6.11
N ASP A 217 -8.52 26.53 6.67
CA ASP A 217 -9.36 26.51 7.89
C ASP A 217 -10.74 25.92 7.60
N GLU A 218 -11.29 26.22 6.42
CA GLU A 218 -12.57 25.68 5.96
C GLU A 218 -12.46 24.19 5.59
N TRP A 219 -11.32 23.76 5.05
CA TRP A 219 -11.02 22.35 4.88
C TRP A 219 -10.96 21.61 6.23
N ALA A 220 -10.26 22.15 7.23
CA ALA A 220 -10.23 21.57 8.57
C ALA A 220 -11.64 21.50 9.20
N ARG A 221 -12.48 22.52 8.97
CA ARG A 221 -13.88 22.52 9.42
C ARG A 221 -14.72 21.44 8.73
N LEU A 222 -14.49 21.19 7.44
CA LEU A 222 -15.14 20.11 6.69
C LEU A 222 -14.77 18.74 7.28
N LEU A 223 -13.48 18.49 7.54
CA LEU A 223 -13.02 17.24 8.15
C LEU A 223 -13.62 17.03 9.55
N GLN A 224 -13.64 18.08 10.38
CA GLN A 224 -14.26 18.02 11.70
C GLN A 224 -15.77 17.70 11.62
N ALA A 225 -16.47 18.23 10.61
CA ALA A 225 -17.88 17.96 10.40
C ALA A 225 -18.15 16.52 9.93
N LEU A 226 -17.22 15.90 9.21
CA LEU A 226 -17.27 14.48 8.84
C LEU A 226 -17.05 13.58 10.07
N GLU A 227 -16.02 13.85 10.87
CA GLU A 227 -15.70 13.09 12.08
C GLU A 227 -16.82 13.13 13.13
N GLY A 228 -17.52 14.26 13.25
CA GLY A 228 -18.67 14.42 14.13
C GLY A 228 -20.03 14.07 13.48
N GLY A 229 -20.00 13.58 12.23
CA GLY A 229 -21.16 13.35 11.39
C GLY A 229 -21.84 11.99 11.59
N SER A 230 -22.62 11.58 10.59
CA SER A 230 -23.25 10.26 10.54
C SER A 230 -22.23 9.19 10.15
N ASP A 231 -22.43 7.95 10.63
CA ASP A 231 -21.74 6.72 10.19
C ASP A 231 -21.72 6.55 8.65
N ALA A 232 -22.59 7.27 7.93
CA ALA A 232 -22.58 7.37 6.46
C ALA A 232 -21.22 7.78 5.89
N TYR A 233 -20.38 8.51 6.63
CA TYR A 233 -19.08 8.98 6.18
C TYR A 233 -17.93 7.99 6.47
N ASP A 234 -18.16 6.90 7.21
CA ASP A 234 -17.12 5.93 7.55
C ASP A 234 -16.56 5.22 6.30
N SER A 235 -17.35 5.14 5.22
CA SER A 235 -16.94 4.57 3.93
C SER A 235 -16.27 5.59 2.99
N LEU A 236 -16.23 6.87 3.37
CA LEU A 236 -15.72 7.96 2.53
C LEU A 236 -14.18 8.04 2.64
N ALA A 237 -13.49 7.78 1.53
CA ALA A 237 -12.04 7.96 1.47
C ALA A 237 -11.70 9.43 1.19
N VAL A 238 -10.95 10.06 2.09
CA VAL A 238 -10.51 11.45 1.97
C VAL A 238 -9.17 11.54 1.24
N ILE A 239 -9.14 12.31 0.17
CA ILE A 239 -7.98 12.55 -0.70
C ILE A 239 -7.56 14.02 -0.56
N ASP A 240 -6.48 14.26 0.17
CA ASP A 240 -5.88 15.59 0.39
C ASP A 240 -4.44 15.61 -0.16
N ASP A 241 -4.31 15.60 -1.49
CA ASP A 241 -3.02 15.65 -2.17
C ASP A 241 -2.93 16.87 -3.07
N GLN A 242 -1.89 17.68 -2.85
CA GLN A 242 -1.56 18.87 -3.64
C GLN A 242 -1.40 18.56 -5.14
N ALA A 243 -1.10 17.30 -5.52
CA ALA A 243 -1.03 16.86 -6.91
C ALA A 243 -2.34 17.06 -7.68
N TYR A 244 -3.49 17.12 -7.01
CA TYR A 244 -4.80 17.34 -7.61
C TYR A 244 -5.28 18.81 -7.53
N ALA A 245 -4.41 19.72 -7.10
CA ALA A 245 -4.74 21.14 -7.02
C ALA A 245 -5.20 21.69 -8.38
N GLY A 246 -6.39 22.29 -8.40
CA GLY A 246 -7.01 22.87 -9.58
C GLY A 246 -7.60 21.88 -10.58
N PHE A 247 -7.64 20.58 -10.28
CA PHE A 247 -8.21 19.58 -11.18
C PHE A 247 -9.73 19.79 -11.35
N THR A 248 -10.20 19.62 -12.59
CA THR A 248 -11.63 19.59 -12.91
C THR A 248 -12.24 18.22 -12.62
N ALA A 249 -13.57 18.14 -12.55
CA ALA A 249 -14.28 16.87 -12.37
C ALA A 249 -13.88 15.80 -13.42
N ASP A 250 -13.67 16.19 -14.68
CA ASP A 250 -13.24 15.26 -15.73
C ASP A 250 -11.79 14.77 -15.51
N GLN A 251 -10.90 15.64 -15.04
CA GLN A 251 -9.53 15.26 -14.71
C GLN A 251 -9.47 14.32 -13.51
N ILE A 252 -10.32 14.54 -12.50
CA ILE A 252 -10.49 13.64 -11.36
C ILE A 252 -11.01 12.27 -11.81
N LYS A 253 -12.09 12.22 -12.62
CA LYS A 253 -12.63 10.97 -13.18
C LYS A 253 -11.60 10.17 -13.97
N ALA A 254 -10.69 10.84 -14.67
CA ALA A 254 -9.64 10.19 -15.45
C ALA A 254 -8.57 9.51 -14.58
N ARG A 255 -8.47 9.83 -13.28
CA ARG A 255 -7.53 9.21 -12.33
C ARG A 255 -8.11 8.03 -11.57
N ILE A 256 -9.41 7.83 -11.61
CA ILE A 256 -10.05 6.75 -10.85
C ILE A 256 -9.60 5.40 -11.40
N GLY A 257 -9.11 4.55 -10.49
CA GLY A 257 -8.76 3.16 -10.76
C GLY A 257 -9.91 2.42 -11.42
N ARG A 258 -9.59 1.43 -12.27
CA ARG A 258 -10.58 0.61 -12.95
C ARG A 258 -10.24 -0.85 -12.78
N HIS A 259 -11.25 -1.66 -12.47
CA HIS A 259 -11.17 -3.12 -12.53
C HIS A 259 -11.09 -3.63 -13.98
N ASP A 260 -10.76 -4.92 -14.14
CA ASP A 260 -10.56 -5.61 -15.44
C ASP A 260 -11.74 -5.47 -16.42
N GLU A 261 -12.95 -5.20 -15.93
CA GLU A 261 -14.16 -4.97 -16.73
C GLU A 261 -14.36 -3.49 -17.13
N GLY A 262 -13.39 -2.61 -16.87
CA GLY A 262 -13.44 -1.17 -17.15
C GLY A 262 -14.30 -0.35 -16.19
N ARG A 263 -14.87 -1.01 -15.17
CA ARG A 263 -15.71 -0.37 -14.14
C ARG A 263 -14.82 0.44 -13.19
N PRO A 264 -15.19 1.70 -12.87
CA PRO A 264 -14.43 2.51 -11.93
C PRO A 264 -14.55 1.97 -10.49
N ASP A 265 -13.45 2.03 -9.75
CA ASP A 265 -13.34 1.59 -8.35
C ASP A 265 -14.11 2.51 -7.39
N SER A 266 -14.34 3.75 -7.83
CA SER A 266 -15.16 4.76 -7.17
C SER A 266 -16.25 5.24 -8.11
N ARG A 267 -17.52 5.06 -7.72
CA ARG A 267 -18.66 5.51 -8.52
C ARG A 267 -19.10 6.93 -8.18
N LEU A 268 -18.96 7.31 -6.91
CA LEU A 268 -19.29 8.62 -6.38
C LEU A 268 -18.03 9.35 -5.96
N VAL A 269 -17.85 10.57 -6.46
CA VAL A 269 -16.80 11.47 -6.01
C VAL A 269 -17.41 12.80 -5.58
N LEU A 270 -17.07 13.24 -4.37
CA LEU A 270 -17.36 14.57 -3.85
C LEU A 270 -16.09 15.41 -3.99
N ILE A 271 -16.18 16.58 -4.61
CA ILE A 271 -15.04 17.48 -4.80
C ILE A 271 -15.19 18.71 -3.91
N ALA A 272 -14.18 18.94 -3.07
CA ALA A 272 -13.98 20.16 -2.31
C ALA A 272 -13.08 21.12 -3.10
N ASP A 273 -13.70 21.88 -4.00
CA ASP A 273 -13.04 22.91 -4.79
C ASP A 273 -13.13 24.30 -4.14
N GLU A 274 -12.68 25.34 -4.84
CA GLU A 274 -12.65 26.70 -4.31
C GLU A 274 -14.05 27.19 -3.92
N ARG A 275 -15.08 26.88 -4.72
CA ARG A 275 -16.46 27.28 -4.42
C ARG A 275 -16.99 26.59 -3.17
N ALA A 276 -16.65 25.31 -2.98
CA ALA A 276 -17.05 24.57 -1.78
C ALA A 276 -16.41 25.21 -0.54
N LEU A 277 -15.10 25.44 -0.56
CA LEU A 277 -14.35 25.90 0.61
C LEU A 277 -14.48 27.41 0.88
N ALA A 278 -14.84 28.22 -0.12
CA ALA A 278 -15.13 29.65 0.08
C ALA A 278 -16.55 29.91 0.67
N SER A 279 -17.37 28.86 0.82
CA SER A 279 -18.74 28.98 1.32
C SER A 279 -18.89 28.40 2.72
N THR A 280 -19.63 29.09 3.57
CA THR A 280 -19.97 28.62 4.92
C THR A 280 -20.87 27.38 4.92
N GLU A 281 -21.53 27.06 3.81
CA GLU A 281 -22.37 25.87 3.65
C GLU A 281 -21.58 24.64 3.15
N LEU A 282 -20.32 24.83 2.74
CA LEU A 282 -19.45 23.77 2.20
C LEU A 282 -20.11 22.92 1.10
N PRO A 283 -20.67 23.52 0.03
CA PRO A 283 -21.35 22.79 -1.04
C PRO A 283 -20.35 22.03 -1.91
N LEU A 284 -20.22 20.73 -1.66
CA LEU A 284 -19.35 19.81 -2.40
C LEU A 284 -19.91 19.58 -3.81
N LEU A 285 -19.04 19.38 -4.79
CA LEU A 285 -19.48 18.99 -6.14
C LEU A 285 -19.58 17.46 -6.21
N ALA A 286 -20.79 16.93 -6.36
CA ALA A 286 -21.02 15.50 -6.56
C ALA A 286 -20.85 15.14 -8.03
N VAL A 287 -20.05 14.11 -8.29
CA VAL A 287 -19.66 13.65 -9.63
C VAL A 287 -19.89 12.15 -9.74
N ASN A 288 -20.61 11.72 -10.79
CA ASN A 288 -20.67 10.31 -11.16
C ASN A 288 -19.46 9.97 -12.04
N SER A 289 -18.84 8.84 -11.75
CA SER A 289 -17.67 8.34 -12.48
C SER A 289 -17.99 7.19 -13.43
N LEU A 290 -19.25 6.74 -13.47
CA LEU A 290 -19.69 5.69 -14.39
C LEU A 290 -19.60 6.16 -15.86
N PRO A 291 -19.01 5.34 -16.76
CA PRO A 291 -18.72 5.73 -18.14
C PRO A 291 -19.97 5.94 -19.01
N ASP A 292 -21.09 5.28 -18.67
CA ASP A 292 -22.35 5.38 -19.42
C ASP A 292 -23.28 6.46 -18.88
N ASP A 293 -22.84 7.21 -17.87
CA ASP A 293 -23.66 8.22 -17.22
C ASP A 293 -23.19 9.64 -17.55
N ASN A 294 -24.01 10.36 -18.32
CA ASN A 294 -23.80 11.76 -18.70
C ASN A 294 -24.39 12.75 -17.68
N ASN A 295 -24.70 12.30 -16.47
CA ASN A 295 -25.22 13.18 -15.43
C ASN A 295 -24.28 14.36 -15.16
N GLU A 296 -24.87 15.55 -15.21
CA GLU A 296 -24.15 16.78 -14.91
C GLU A 296 -23.78 16.81 -13.42
N PRO A 297 -22.52 17.15 -13.09
CA PRO A 297 -22.13 17.38 -11.71
C PRO A 297 -22.99 18.47 -11.06
N PHE A 298 -23.45 18.24 -9.83
CA PHE A 298 -24.25 19.20 -9.08
C PHE A 298 -23.67 19.43 -7.69
N ARG A 299 -24.08 20.51 -7.03
CA ARG A 299 -23.62 20.83 -5.68
C ARG A 299 -24.52 20.20 -4.64
N ILE A 300 -23.93 19.68 -3.58
CA ILE A 300 -24.65 19.07 -2.47
C ILE A 300 -24.04 19.54 -1.15
N THR A 301 -24.89 19.81 -0.17
CA THR A 301 -24.42 20.08 1.20
C THR A 301 -23.87 18.82 1.84
N LEU A 302 -23.04 18.98 2.87
CA LEU A 302 -22.50 17.84 3.60
C LEU A 302 -23.61 16.93 4.13
N ALA A 303 -24.61 17.50 4.82
CA ALA A 303 -25.71 16.74 5.41
C ALA A 303 -26.44 15.84 4.38
N ALA A 304 -26.83 16.39 3.24
CA ALA A 304 -27.46 15.63 2.16
C ALA A 304 -26.51 14.60 1.52
N ALA A 305 -25.21 14.88 1.47
CA ALA A 305 -24.23 13.95 0.92
C ALA A 305 -24.14 12.64 1.71
N GLY A 306 -24.33 12.67 3.03
CA GLY A 306 -24.41 11.45 3.84
C GLY A 306 -25.55 10.52 3.39
N SER A 307 -26.75 11.07 3.20
CA SER A 307 -27.89 10.31 2.67
C SER A 307 -27.65 9.78 1.25
N LEU A 308 -27.01 10.58 0.38
CA LEU A 308 -26.65 10.17 -0.97
C LEU A 308 -25.68 8.98 -0.96
N ILE A 309 -24.63 9.03 -0.14
CA ILE A 309 -23.63 7.95 -0.02
C ILE A 309 -24.31 6.64 0.35
N VAL A 310 -25.10 6.64 1.43
CA VAL A 310 -25.79 5.43 1.93
C VAL A 310 -26.73 4.86 0.87
N ASN A 311 -27.57 5.70 0.26
CA ASN A 311 -28.56 5.22 -0.72
C ASN A 311 -27.91 4.74 -2.03
N THR A 312 -26.77 5.31 -2.42
CA THR A 312 -26.03 4.87 -3.61
C THR A 312 -25.31 3.54 -3.34
N GLU A 313 -24.69 3.38 -2.17
CA GLU A 313 -24.04 2.12 -1.76
C GLU A 313 -25.04 0.97 -1.61
N LEU A 314 -26.24 1.25 -1.08
CA LEU A 314 -27.35 0.27 -1.00
C LEU A 314 -28.08 0.06 -2.34
N ALA A 315 -27.70 0.80 -3.39
CA ALA A 315 -28.37 0.80 -4.70
C ALA A 315 -29.88 1.13 -4.65
N ASN A 316 -30.30 1.96 -3.69
CA ASN A 316 -31.68 2.47 -3.59
C ASN A 316 -31.97 3.57 -4.61
N THR A 317 -30.97 4.41 -4.90
CA THR A 317 -31.07 5.56 -5.81
C THR A 317 -29.83 5.70 -6.68
N SER A 318 -29.94 6.42 -7.78
CA SER A 318 -28.81 6.84 -8.61
C SER A 318 -28.45 8.31 -8.36
N LEU A 319 -27.24 8.74 -8.76
CA LEU A 319 -26.86 10.16 -8.63
C LEU A 319 -27.77 11.10 -9.45
N ALA A 320 -28.35 10.60 -10.56
CA ALA A 320 -29.30 11.32 -11.42
C ALA A 320 -30.54 11.79 -10.63
N ASP A 321 -31.05 10.89 -9.78
CA ASP A 321 -32.30 11.10 -9.05
C ASP A 321 -32.19 12.31 -8.10
N TRP A 322 -30.98 12.58 -7.61
CA TRP A 322 -30.69 13.67 -6.68
C TRP A 322 -30.41 14.98 -7.41
N GLY A 323 -29.73 14.94 -8.56
CA GLY A 323 -29.40 16.16 -9.33
C GLY A 323 -30.61 17.01 -9.72
N HIS A 324 -31.78 16.39 -9.89
CA HIS A 324 -33.03 17.08 -10.21
C HIS A 324 -33.65 17.86 -9.03
N GLY A 325 -33.25 17.60 -7.79
CA GLY A 325 -33.76 18.29 -6.61
C GLY A 325 -32.90 19.47 -6.13
N ALA A 326 -31.86 19.85 -6.90
CA ALA A 326 -31.05 21.01 -6.56
C ALA A 326 -31.89 22.29 -6.58
N GLU A 327 -31.69 23.17 -5.60
CA GLU A 327 -32.41 24.42 -5.48
C GLU A 327 -31.96 25.44 -6.55
N SER A 328 -32.58 26.62 -6.55
CA SER A 328 -32.32 27.67 -7.56
C SER A 328 -30.88 28.17 -7.64
N ASP A 329 -30.07 27.93 -6.61
CA ASP A 329 -28.64 28.26 -6.57
C ASP A 329 -27.73 27.10 -7.02
N GLY A 330 -28.33 25.99 -7.43
CA GLY A 330 -27.69 24.77 -7.91
C GLY A 330 -27.19 23.86 -6.80
N VAL A 331 -27.64 24.04 -5.55
CA VAL A 331 -27.23 23.24 -4.38
C VAL A 331 -28.39 22.37 -3.88
N TYR A 332 -28.10 21.10 -3.62
CA TYR A 332 -29.02 20.12 -3.03
C TYR A 332 -28.85 20.08 -1.50
N ARG A 333 -29.97 20.16 -0.76
CA ARG A 333 -29.98 20.29 0.71
C ARG A 333 -30.83 19.25 1.46
N GLU A 334 -31.70 18.50 0.80
CA GLU A 334 -32.62 17.59 1.48
C GLU A 334 -31.93 16.30 1.99
N GLU A 335 -32.36 15.77 3.12
CA GLU A 335 -31.87 14.50 3.69
C GLU A 335 -32.92 13.39 3.50
N HIS A 336 -32.46 12.19 3.13
CA HIS A 336 -33.33 11.02 2.92
C HIS A 336 -32.70 9.78 3.58
N TYR A 337 -33.24 9.39 4.74
CA TYR A 337 -32.88 8.16 5.46
C TYR A 337 -34.00 7.13 5.36
#